data_AF-A0A5B8VQ37-F1
#
_entry.id   AF-A0A5B8VQ37-F1
#
_cell.length_a   1.000
_cell.length_b   1.000
_cell.length_c   1.000
_cell.angle_alpha   90.00
_cell.angle_beta   90.00
_cell.angle_gamma   90.00
#
_symmetry.space_group_name_H-M   'P 1'
#
loop_
_entity.id
_entity.type
_entity.pdbx_description
1 polymer ?
#
loop_
_entity_poly.entity_id
_entity_poly.type
_entity_poly.pdbx_seq_one_letter_code
_entity_poly.pdbx_strand_id
1 'polypeptide(L)'
;MGAKHSKKKKKKKNAKPLAQKANRDTYFATDRIKHLPRGHYYTAITKIEEAAVCVFVTREHVNDCLSFAYFGISMFTGEIKDCDYQFNIKKEFFEELIEEFQLKPFAEKQSIELLIYDALNVHQSEGYPSVQGTLLAKNILSWDYDFLKNSPKAIQLFPFQNPDFDLEQLAQQSKPKKQLKNKWHSYDPQLVKGWTKQHWEKFLEKTLDLDPQEDLDEFEIWTPLVFILEKHYLPQLFANKQIMTDLDRLEKSLPDLTGNELTDINFDYEMEQEEVLLQQSIQIELDSADSRKKWVTIQKRCEEFIEKFPRNEIVPFYLLDAYNYLGYTNKAYQLSSECYHKMPSNSKAIVQYLSLLMAQNKNNLIKQLLSNGFLLEDHVPSQYKFKLGQYHYYYFELDRFLFQLGHWQEAWRLMNWFINSPGLDNNETIKTMWSASYFTPAYVIYKEICETHIQNKAILNKIADNMAAASLALV
;
A
#
# COMPACT_ATOMS: atom_id res chain seq x y z
N MET A 1 54.48 75.45 -24.42
CA MET A 1 54.89 74.57 -25.55
C MET A 1 54.32 73.18 -25.26
N GLY A 2 53.28 72.80 -25.99
CA GLY A 2 52.35 71.72 -25.61
C GLY A 2 52.79 70.32 -26.04
N ALA A 3 52.68 69.39 -25.09
CA ALA A 3 52.97 67.97 -25.24
C ALA A 3 51.97 67.25 -26.14
N LYS A 4 52.46 66.40 -27.06
CA LYS A 4 51.65 65.50 -27.89
C LYS A 4 51.56 64.12 -27.23
N HIS A 5 50.33 63.75 -26.89
CA HIS A 5 49.94 62.46 -26.31
C HIS A 5 50.12 61.28 -27.26
N SER A 6 50.58 60.17 -26.70
CA SER A 6 50.74 58.86 -27.32
C SER A 6 49.38 58.15 -27.53
N LYS A 7 49.20 57.57 -28.73
CA LYS A 7 48.04 56.74 -29.08
C LYS A 7 48.17 55.33 -28.45
N LYS A 8 47.41 55.05 -27.39
CA LYS A 8 47.18 53.68 -26.88
C LYS A 8 46.19 52.93 -27.78
N LYS A 9 46.63 51.85 -28.44
CA LYS A 9 45.77 50.86 -29.11
C LYS A 9 44.89 50.15 -28.08
N LYS A 10 43.56 50.31 -28.16
CA LYS A 10 42.59 49.50 -27.40
C LYS A 10 42.55 48.07 -27.97
N LYS A 11 42.95 47.08 -27.17
CA LYS A 11 42.67 45.66 -27.41
C LYS A 11 41.14 45.46 -27.36
N LYS A 12 40.54 45.02 -28.48
CA LYS A 12 39.17 44.49 -28.52
C LYS A 12 39.10 43.29 -27.57
N LYS A 13 38.31 43.41 -26.50
CA LYS A 13 37.88 42.25 -25.71
C LYS A 13 36.96 41.41 -26.60
N ASN A 14 37.31 40.14 -26.80
CA ASN A 14 36.42 39.16 -27.43
C ASN A 14 35.11 39.12 -26.62
N ALA A 15 34.02 39.61 -27.22
CA ALA A 15 32.70 39.38 -26.69
C ALA A 15 32.46 37.87 -26.70
N LYS A 16 32.17 37.27 -25.54
CA LYS A 16 31.66 35.90 -25.47
C LYS A 16 30.43 35.85 -26.41
N PRO A 17 30.30 34.84 -27.28
CA PRO A 17 29.11 34.70 -28.11
C PRO A 17 27.90 34.69 -27.16
N LEU A 18 26.92 35.57 -27.42
CA LEU A 18 25.64 35.48 -26.73
C LEU A 18 25.10 34.08 -26.98
N ALA A 19 24.98 33.28 -25.92
CA ALA A 19 24.38 31.96 -25.99
C ALA A 19 22.99 32.14 -26.63
N GLN A 20 22.80 31.56 -27.82
CA GLN A 20 21.48 31.50 -28.45
C GLN A 20 20.52 30.88 -27.43
N LYS A 21 19.42 31.58 -27.10
CA LYS A 21 18.34 31.00 -26.29
C LYS A 21 17.90 29.71 -26.99
N ALA A 22 18.11 28.58 -26.32
CA ALA A 22 17.73 27.27 -26.84
C ALA A 22 16.24 27.26 -27.20
N ASN A 23 15.92 26.97 -28.46
CA ASN A 23 14.54 26.84 -28.91
C ASN A 23 13.99 25.50 -28.42
N ARG A 24 12.99 25.55 -27.52
CA ARG A 24 12.30 24.38 -26.94
C ARG A 24 11.87 23.40 -28.02
N ASP A 25 11.12 23.86 -29.01
CA ASP A 25 10.47 22.98 -29.99
C ASP A 25 11.52 22.26 -30.85
N THR A 26 12.64 22.92 -31.15
CA THR A 26 13.77 22.28 -31.83
C THR A 26 14.42 21.18 -30.99
N TYR A 27 14.55 21.38 -29.66
CA TYR A 27 15.14 20.37 -28.76
C TYR A 27 14.29 19.10 -28.68
N PHE A 28 12.97 19.25 -28.59
CA PHE A 28 12.05 18.11 -28.56
C PHE A 28 11.91 17.44 -29.92
N ALA A 29 11.84 18.21 -31.02
CA ALA A 29 11.70 17.64 -32.37
C ALA A 29 12.95 16.90 -32.87
N THR A 30 14.11 17.13 -32.26
CA THR A 30 15.40 16.51 -32.65
C THR A 30 15.94 15.55 -31.59
N ASP A 31 15.14 15.22 -30.57
CA ASP A 31 15.52 14.40 -29.41
C ASP A 31 16.79 14.85 -28.66
N ARG A 32 17.28 16.07 -28.91
CA ARG A 32 18.46 16.62 -28.24
C ARG A 32 18.30 16.69 -26.72
N ILE A 33 17.06 16.87 -26.25
CA ILE A 33 16.76 16.92 -24.82
C ILE A 33 17.09 15.60 -24.08
N LYS A 34 16.90 14.45 -24.74
CA LYS A 34 17.24 13.12 -24.22
C LYS A 34 18.75 12.93 -24.03
N HIS A 35 19.54 13.63 -24.84
CA HIS A 35 21.00 13.53 -24.82
C HIS A 35 21.69 14.55 -23.90
N LEU A 36 20.92 15.39 -23.20
CA LEU A 36 21.47 16.24 -22.16
C LEU A 36 22.02 15.41 -20.98
N PRO A 37 23.03 15.91 -20.26
CA PRO A 37 23.50 15.27 -19.03
C PRO A 37 22.35 14.95 -18.07
N ARG A 38 22.38 13.74 -17.50
CA ARG A 38 21.37 13.26 -16.55
C ARG A 38 21.58 13.92 -15.19
N GLY A 39 20.60 14.68 -14.73
CA GLY A 39 20.59 15.21 -13.37
C GLY A 39 20.14 14.16 -12.35
N HIS A 40 19.58 14.63 -11.24
CA HIS A 40 18.98 13.80 -10.20
C HIS A 40 17.56 13.34 -10.54
N TYR A 41 17.17 12.23 -9.96
CA TYR A 41 15.84 11.63 -10.10
C TYR A 41 15.23 11.70 -8.73
N TYR A 42 13.94 12.01 -8.65
CA TYR A 42 13.29 12.18 -7.37
C TYR A 42 11.95 11.47 -7.33
N THR A 43 11.55 11.08 -6.13
CA THR A 43 10.26 10.48 -5.84
C THR A 43 9.62 11.13 -4.62
N ALA A 44 8.30 11.26 -4.62
CA ALA A 44 7.50 11.55 -3.44
C ALA A 44 6.19 10.76 -3.49
N ILE A 45 5.57 10.56 -2.33
CA ILE A 45 4.20 10.02 -2.23
C ILE A 45 3.32 11.21 -1.94
N THR A 46 2.38 11.53 -2.83
CA THR A 46 1.44 12.62 -2.62
C THR A 46 0.15 12.11 -1.98
N LYS A 47 -0.44 12.97 -1.15
CA LYS A 47 -1.75 12.74 -0.53
C LYS A 47 -2.91 13.19 -1.43
N ILE A 48 -2.61 13.70 -2.61
CA ILE A 48 -3.60 14.25 -3.54
C ILE A 48 -4.11 13.07 -4.36
N GLU A 49 -5.37 12.69 -4.10
CA GLU A 49 -6.19 11.70 -4.81
C GLU A 49 -5.50 10.34 -5.13
N GLU A 50 -5.91 9.29 -4.40
CA GLU A 50 -5.60 7.87 -4.69
C GLU A 50 -4.12 7.43 -4.55
N ALA A 51 -3.38 7.99 -3.59
CA ALA A 51 -2.01 7.57 -3.24
C ALA A 51 -1.11 7.40 -4.48
N ALA A 52 -0.81 8.53 -5.14
CA ALA A 52 0.08 8.55 -6.28
C ALA A 52 1.55 8.65 -5.85
N VAL A 53 2.43 8.00 -6.62
CA VAL A 53 3.87 8.26 -6.60
C VAL A 53 4.18 9.31 -7.64
N CYS A 54 4.74 10.42 -7.19
CA CYS A 54 5.24 11.48 -8.03
C CYS A 54 6.70 11.20 -8.38
N VAL A 55 6.99 11.14 -9.67
CA VAL A 55 8.32 10.84 -10.18
C VAL A 55 8.83 12.04 -10.98
N PHE A 56 10.03 12.51 -10.63
CA PHE A 56 10.71 13.59 -11.34
C PHE A 56 12.00 13.10 -11.98
N VAL A 57 12.17 13.39 -13.27
CA VAL A 57 13.37 13.06 -14.04
C VAL A 57 13.98 14.34 -14.59
N THR A 58 15.22 14.65 -14.21
CA THR A 58 15.87 15.92 -14.59
C THR A 58 17.01 15.75 -15.61
N ARG A 59 17.25 16.80 -16.40
CA ARG A 59 18.33 16.95 -17.36
C ARG A 59 19.01 18.29 -17.18
N GLU A 60 20.33 18.31 -17.20
CA GLU A 60 21.11 19.53 -16.97
C GLU A 60 21.52 20.16 -18.30
N HIS A 61 21.39 21.48 -18.38
CA HIS A 61 21.86 22.26 -19.53
C HIS A 61 23.23 22.87 -19.23
N VAL A 62 23.97 23.22 -20.28
CA VAL A 62 25.30 23.83 -20.16
C VAL A 62 25.30 25.23 -19.54
N ASN A 63 24.14 25.88 -19.45
CA ASN A 63 23.93 27.21 -18.89
C ASN A 63 23.46 27.18 -17.41
N ASP A 64 23.69 26.07 -16.71
CA ASP A 64 23.31 25.87 -15.30
C ASP A 64 21.79 25.86 -15.04
N CYS A 65 21.00 25.70 -16.10
CA CYS A 65 19.57 25.44 -16.02
C CYS A 65 19.28 23.93 -16.03
N LEU A 66 18.05 23.55 -15.72
CA LEU A 66 17.54 22.18 -15.88
C LEU A 66 16.27 22.12 -16.73
N SER A 67 16.03 20.97 -17.34
CA SER A 67 14.69 20.53 -17.75
C SER A 67 14.26 19.38 -16.85
N PHE A 68 12.97 19.23 -16.61
CA PHE A 68 12.44 18.06 -15.91
C PHE A 68 11.13 17.58 -16.52
N ALA A 69 10.87 16.29 -16.32
CA ALA A 69 9.56 15.67 -16.51
C ALA A 69 9.02 15.22 -15.15
N TYR A 70 7.71 15.39 -14.97
CA TYR A 70 6.92 14.97 -13.83
C TYR A 70 5.87 13.94 -14.27
N PHE A 71 5.74 12.86 -13.52
CA PHE A 71 4.70 11.85 -13.70
C PHE A 71 4.07 11.53 -12.35
N GLY A 72 2.76 11.75 -12.20
CA GLY A 72 1.94 11.27 -11.10
C GLY A 72 1.35 9.91 -11.46
N ILE A 73 1.84 8.84 -10.84
CA ILE A 73 1.48 7.46 -11.15
C ILE A 73 0.69 6.87 -9.98
N SER A 74 -0.53 6.38 -10.23
CA SER A 74 -1.29 5.66 -9.21
C SER A 74 -0.53 4.42 -8.75
N MET A 75 -0.32 4.28 -7.43
CA MET A 75 0.35 3.08 -6.89
C MET A 75 -0.48 1.81 -7.05
N PHE A 76 -1.80 1.93 -7.22
CA PHE A 76 -2.71 0.79 -7.30
C PHE A 76 -2.95 0.33 -8.73
N THR A 77 -3.23 1.27 -9.64
CA THR A 77 -3.62 0.94 -11.01
C THR A 77 -2.47 1.08 -12.01
N GLY A 78 -1.37 1.75 -11.64
CA GLY A 78 -0.33 2.13 -12.60
C GLY A 78 -0.76 3.21 -13.59
N GLU A 79 -1.97 3.76 -13.46
CA GLU A 79 -2.47 4.86 -14.28
C GLU A 79 -1.63 6.13 -14.08
N ILE A 80 -1.28 6.81 -15.18
CA ILE A 80 -0.76 8.18 -15.13
C ILE A 80 -1.93 9.12 -14.88
N LYS A 81 -2.00 9.67 -13.67
CA LYS A 81 -3.03 10.63 -13.25
C LYS A 81 -2.71 12.05 -13.66
N ASP A 82 -1.42 12.39 -13.65
CA ASP A 82 -0.95 13.73 -13.96
C ASP A 82 0.44 13.67 -14.61
N CYS A 83 0.73 14.63 -15.49
CA CYS A 83 2.01 14.74 -16.16
C CYS A 83 2.29 16.17 -16.57
N ASP A 84 3.50 16.64 -16.28
CA ASP A 84 3.99 17.94 -16.75
C ASP A 84 5.47 17.87 -17.08
N TYR A 85 5.97 18.88 -17.79
CA TYR A 85 7.38 19.06 -18.06
C TYR A 85 7.75 20.53 -18.13
N GLN A 86 8.97 20.85 -17.69
CA GLN A 86 9.52 22.19 -17.80
C GLN A 86 10.85 22.15 -18.55
N PHE A 87 11.11 23.17 -19.36
CA PHE A 87 12.29 23.24 -20.22
C PHE A 87 13.20 24.40 -19.85
N ASN A 88 14.47 24.11 -19.58
CA ASN A 88 15.54 25.09 -19.39
C ASN A 88 15.20 26.17 -18.33
N ILE A 89 14.64 25.72 -17.21
CA ILE A 89 14.34 26.55 -16.04
C ILE A 89 15.59 26.70 -15.17
N LYS A 90 15.64 27.74 -14.34
CA LYS A 90 16.74 27.87 -13.38
C LYS A 90 16.60 26.85 -12.24
N LYS A 91 17.72 26.45 -11.63
CA LYS A 91 17.77 25.45 -10.56
C LYS A 91 16.99 25.85 -9.32
N GLU A 92 16.98 27.14 -8.98
CA GLU A 92 16.31 27.65 -7.78
C GLU A 92 14.80 27.38 -7.81
N PHE A 93 14.16 27.48 -8.99
CA PHE A 93 12.73 27.14 -9.14
C PHE A 93 12.44 25.66 -8.92
N PHE A 94 13.39 24.78 -9.22
CA PHE A 94 13.21 23.35 -8.98
C PHE A 94 13.47 22.99 -7.52
N GLU A 95 14.34 23.72 -6.84
CA GLU A 95 14.56 23.58 -5.40
C GLU A 95 13.27 23.90 -4.61
N GLU A 96 12.50 24.90 -5.03
CA GLU A 96 11.17 25.18 -4.48
C GLU A 96 10.23 23.96 -4.61
N LEU A 97 10.23 23.26 -5.75
CA LEU A 97 9.43 22.05 -5.95
C LEU A 97 9.91 20.88 -5.08
N ILE A 98 11.22 20.77 -4.83
CA ILE A 98 11.76 19.74 -3.93
C ILE A 98 11.19 19.92 -2.53
N GLU A 99 11.12 21.16 -2.05
CA GLU A 99 10.57 21.48 -0.73
C GLU A 99 9.04 21.30 -0.69
N GLU A 100 8.32 21.84 -1.68
CA GLU A 100 6.86 21.80 -1.76
C GLU A 100 6.34 20.36 -1.81
N PHE A 101 6.90 19.53 -2.68
CA PHE A 101 6.47 18.14 -2.86
C PHE A 101 7.22 17.14 -1.97
N GLN A 102 8.13 17.61 -1.11
CA GLN A 102 8.99 16.77 -0.26
C GLN A 102 9.75 15.70 -1.05
N LEU A 103 10.31 16.09 -2.20
CA LEU A 103 10.96 15.18 -3.14
C LEU A 103 12.23 14.59 -2.53
N LYS A 104 12.37 13.26 -2.63
CA LYS A 104 13.57 12.53 -2.17
C LYS A 104 14.38 12.03 -3.36
N PRO A 105 15.72 12.22 -3.37
CA PRO A 105 16.56 11.74 -4.46
C PRO A 105 16.54 10.21 -4.52
N PHE A 106 16.54 9.68 -5.73
CA PHE A 106 16.50 8.24 -6.02
C PHE A 106 17.73 7.83 -6.83
N ALA A 107 18.50 6.88 -6.32
CA ALA A 107 19.80 6.50 -6.89
C ALA A 107 19.66 5.65 -8.17
N GLU A 108 18.70 4.71 -8.19
CA GLU A 108 18.53 3.77 -9.29
C GLU A 108 17.71 4.37 -10.44
N LYS A 109 18.35 5.26 -11.19
CA LYS A 109 17.73 6.04 -12.28
C LYS A 109 17.04 5.18 -13.34
N GLN A 110 17.61 4.00 -13.67
CA GLN A 110 17.03 3.08 -14.67
C GLN A 110 15.70 2.49 -14.19
N SER A 111 15.63 2.10 -12.93
CA SER A 111 14.42 1.58 -12.29
C SER A 111 13.29 2.60 -12.31
N ILE A 112 13.60 3.89 -12.15
CA ILE A 112 12.62 4.98 -12.23
C ILE A 112 12.09 5.19 -13.64
N GLU A 113 12.95 5.21 -14.67
CA GLU A 113 12.43 5.34 -16.04
C GLU A 113 11.66 4.09 -16.46
N LEU A 114 12.06 2.90 -16.00
CA LEU A 114 11.31 1.66 -16.24
C LEU A 114 9.90 1.77 -15.65
N LEU A 115 9.79 2.24 -14.40
CA LEU A 115 8.51 2.51 -13.75
C LEU A 115 7.60 3.44 -14.58
N ILE A 116 8.17 4.53 -15.12
CA ILE A 116 7.41 5.47 -15.97
C ILE A 116 6.94 4.79 -17.25
N TYR A 117 7.81 4.03 -17.92
CA TYR A 117 7.42 3.31 -19.13
C TYR A 117 6.36 2.24 -18.87
N ASP A 118 6.45 1.53 -17.75
CA ASP A 118 5.45 0.54 -17.39
C ASP A 118 4.10 1.20 -17.12
N ALA A 119 4.08 2.34 -16.41
CA ALA A 119 2.87 3.14 -16.21
C ALA A 119 2.29 3.67 -17.52
N LEU A 120 3.14 4.14 -18.46
CA LEU A 120 2.72 4.56 -19.79
C LEU A 120 2.05 3.42 -20.57
N ASN A 121 2.62 2.22 -20.50
CA ASN A 121 2.09 1.04 -21.18
C ASN A 121 0.74 0.61 -20.59
N VAL A 122 0.61 0.55 -19.27
CA VAL A 122 -0.66 0.29 -18.57
C VAL A 122 -1.70 1.34 -18.96
N HIS A 123 -1.31 2.61 -18.93
CA HIS A 123 -2.23 3.69 -19.23
C HIS A 123 -2.78 3.62 -20.66
N GLN A 124 -1.94 3.19 -21.61
CA GLN A 124 -2.34 2.97 -22.99
C GLN A 124 -3.19 1.70 -23.18
N SER A 125 -2.84 0.58 -22.52
CA SER A 125 -3.56 -0.71 -22.68
C SER A 125 -4.97 -0.66 -22.11
N GLU A 126 -5.15 0.02 -20.98
CA GLU A 126 -6.45 0.18 -20.32
C GLU A 126 -7.34 1.23 -20.99
N GLY A 127 -6.82 1.95 -22.00
CA GLY A 127 -7.56 2.96 -22.73
C GLY A 127 -7.89 4.19 -21.89
N TYR A 128 -7.05 4.54 -20.91
CA TYR A 128 -7.23 5.77 -20.16
C TYR A 128 -7.05 7.01 -21.06
N PRO A 129 -7.73 8.13 -20.75
CA PRO A 129 -7.58 9.35 -21.52
C PRO A 129 -6.15 9.89 -21.44
N SER A 130 -5.54 10.18 -22.59
CA SER A 130 -4.18 10.73 -22.66
C SER A 130 -4.06 11.99 -21.81
N VAL A 131 -3.16 11.96 -20.82
CA VAL A 131 -2.80 13.14 -20.03
C VAL A 131 -1.97 14.11 -20.87
N GLN A 132 -2.31 15.39 -20.82
CA GLN A 132 -1.60 16.45 -21.55
C GLN A 132 -0.13 16.48 -21.13
N GLY A 133 0.80 16.74 -22.06
CA GLY A 133 2.23 16.84 -21.77
C GLY A 133 2.99 15.51 -21.77
N THR A 134 2.30 14.37 -21.62
CA THR A 134 2.91 13.02 -21.56
C THR A 134 3.89 12.73 -22.69
N LEU A 135 3.53 13.06 -23.94
CA LEU A 135 4.39 12.82 -25.10
C LEU A 135 5.71 13.59 -25.02
N LEU A 136 5.68 14.84 -24.57
CA LEU A 136 6.87 15.68 -24.45
C LEU A 136 7.69 15.29 -23.22
N ALA A 137 7.05 15.01 -22.09
CA ALA A 137 7.69 14.50 -20.88
C ALA A 137 8.45 13.19 -21.16
N LYS A 138 7.88 12.28 -21.96
CA LYS A 138 8.53 11.03 -22.39
C LYS A 138 9.85 11.26 -23.11
N ASN A 139 9.98 12.34 -23.91
CA ASN A 139 11.21 12.66 -24.63
C ASN A 139 12.35 13.11 -23.69
N ILE A 140 12.07 13.42 -22.42
CA ILE A 140 13.11 13.72 -21.43
C ILE A 140 13.80 12.43 -20.96
N LEU A 141 13.14 11.26 -21.01
CA LEU A 141 13.67 9.97 -20.54
C LEU A 141 14.91 9.54 -21.35
N SER A 142 15.93 9.03 -20.65
CA SER A 142 17.28 8.73 -21.18
C SER A 142 17.32 7.42 -21.95
N TRP A 143 16.59 6.43 -21.49
CA TRP A 143 16.69 5.07 -22.01
C TRP A 143 15.46 4.71 -22.83
N ASP A 144 15.65 3.81 -23.78
CA ASP A 144 14.54 3.19 -24.48
C ASP A 144 13.96 2.07 -23.62
N TYR A 145 12.66 1.85 -23.76
CA TYR A 145 11.95 0.84 -22.98
C TYR A 145 12.56 -0.56 -23.14
N ASP A 146 12.86 -0.96 -24.38
CA ASP A 146 13.44 -2.28 -24.69
C ASP A 146 14.80 -2.47 -24.03
N PHE A 147 15.59 -1.41 -23.90
CA PHE A 147 16.86 -1.46 -23.18
C PHE A 147 16.64 -1.66 -21.68
N LEU A 148 15.71 -0.91 -21.09
CA LEU A 148 15.44 -0.96 -19.65
C LEU A 148 14.86 -2.31 -19.24
N LYS A 149 13.91 -2.85 -20.00
CA LYS A 149 13.26 -4.14 -19.74
C LYS A 149 14.25 -5.31 -19.67
N ASN A 150 15.37 -5.20 -20.40
CA ASN A 150 16.43 -6.21 -20.42
C ASN A 150 17.64 -5.82 -19.57
N SER A 151 17.62 -4.67 -18.88
CA SER A 151 18.75 -4.19 -18.11
C SER A 151 18.80 -4.89 -16.74
N PRO A 152 19.90 -5.56 -16.37
CA PRO A 152 20.06 -6.15 -15.04
C PRO A 152 20.17 -5.09 -13.92
N LYS A 153 20.33 -3.81 -14.28
CA LYS A 153 20.40 -2.67 -13.35
C LYS A 153 19.04 -1.99 -13.16
N ALA A 154 18.05 -2.30 -13.99
CA ALA A 154 16.70 -1.82 -13.78
C ALA A 154 15.97 -2.81 -12.88
N ILE A 155 15.73 -2.40 -11.64
CA ILE A 155 14.94 -3.17 -10.68
C ILE A 155 13.50 -2.72 -10.83
N GLN A 156 12.58 -3.67 -10.94
CA GLN A 156 11.16 -3.36 -10.99
C GLN A 156 10.70 -2.80 -9.64
N LEU A 157 10.15 -1.58 -9.64
CA LEU A 157 9.83 -0.84 -8.41
C LEU A 157 8.41 -1.09 -7.89
N PHE A 158 7.47 -1.51 -8.75
CA PHE A 158 6.06 -1.72 -8.38
C PHE A 158 5.47 -3.00 -9.01
N PRO A 159 4.49 -3.65 -8.35
CA PRO A 159 4.00 -4.98 -8.70
C PRO A 159 2.92 -5.03 -9.80
N PHE A 160 2.60 -3.93 -10.50
CA PHE A 160 1.55 -3.97 -11.53
C PHE A 160 1.92 -4.80 -12.79
N GLN A 161 3.07 -5.48 -12.80
CA GLN A 161 3.45 -6.42 -13.86
C GLN A 161 4.21 -7.64 -13.30
N ASN A 162 3.49 -8.63 -12.81
CA ASN A 162 4.01 -10.00 -12.89
C ASN A 162 3.28 -10.72 -14.04
N PRO A 163 3.85 -10.78 -15.26
CA PRO A 163 3.22 -11.45 -16.39
C PRO A 163 3.11 -12.98 -16.23
N ASP A 164 3.86 -13.59 -15.30
CA ASP A 164 3.70 -15.01 -14.94
C ASP A 164 2.69 -15.22 -13.79
N PHE A 165 2.13 -14.13 -13.26
CA PHE A 165 1.13 -14.19 -12.20
C PHE A 165 -0.06 -13.34 -12.60
N ASP A 166 -0.97 -13.99 -13.31
CA ASP A 166 -2.15 -13.37 -13.90
C ASP A 166 -3.18 -13.01 -12.82
N LEU A 167 -2.88 -11.92 -12.08
CA LEU A 167 -3.83 -11.20 -11.23
C LEU A 167 -5.01 -10.71 -12.06
N GLU A 168 -4.84 -10.50 -13.37
CA GLU A 168 -5.95 -10.20 -14.28
C GLU A 168 -6.79 -11.43 -14.64
N GLN A 169 -6.26 -12.64 -14.84
CA GLN A 169 -7.07 -13.86 -14.96
C GLN A 169 -7.76 -14.14 -13.65
N LEU A 170 -7.08 -13.98 -12.51
CA LEU A 170 -7.71 -14.19 -11.20
C LEU A 170 -8.78 -13.12 -10.93
N ALA A 171 -8.53 -11.84 -11.25
CA ALA A 171 -9.51 -10.75 -11.15
C ALA A 171 -10.62 -10.84 -12.22
N GLN A 172 -10.35 -11.37 -13.41
CA GLN A 172 -11.35 -11.60 -14.47
C GLN A 172 -12.15 -12.89 -14.22
N GLN A 173 -11.60 -13.85 -13.45
CA GLN A 173 -12.30 -15.05 -12.97
C GLN A 173 -13.08 -14.81 -11.66
N SER A 174 -12.68 -13.82 -10.85
CA SER A 174 -13.35 -13.39 -9.61
C SER A 174 -14.25 -12.18 -9.80
N LYS A 175 -14.17 -11.46 -10.94
CA LYS A 175 -15.21 -10.51 -11.32
C LYS A 175 -16.51 -11.28 -11.48
N PRO A 176 -17.58 -10.88 -10.79
CA PRO A 176 -18.88 -11.50 -10.97
C PRO A 176 -19.23 -11.33 -12.44
N LYS A 177 -19.50 -12.45 -13.12
CA LYS A 177 -19.99 -12.37 -14.50
C LYS A 177 -21.18 -11.41 -14.48
N LYS A 178 -21.29 -10.53 -15.48
CA LYS A 178 -22.37 -9.53 -15.72
C LYS A 178 -23.82 -10.08 -15.69
N GLN A 179 -24.04 -11.30 -15.20
CA GLN A 179 -25.30 -12.01 -15.02
C GLN A 179 -26.20 -11.41 -13.92
N LEU A 180 -25.70 -10.49 -13.08
CA LEU A 180 -26.50 -9.89 -12.00
C LEU A 180 -27.53 -8.87 -12.50
N LYS A 181 -27.39 -8.35 -13.73
CA LYS A 181 -28.25 -7.28 -14.27
C LYS A 181 -29.76 -7.56 -14.23
N ASN A 182 -30.21 -8.81 -14.06
CA ASN A 182 -31.62 -9.17 -14.24
C ASN A 182 -32.31 -9.93 -13.08
N LYS A 183 -31.65 -10.24 -11.94
CA LYS A 183 -32.25 -11.14 -10.93
C LYS A 183 -32.52 -10.56 -9.53
N TRP A 184 -32.05 -9.34 -9.25
CA TRP A 184 -32.02 -8.80 -7.88
C TRP A 184 -33.30 -8.00 -7.55
N HIS A 185 -34.07 -7.66 -8.59
CA HIS A 185 -35.30 -6.89 -8.49
C HIS A 185 -36.50 -7.68 -7.98
N SER A 186 -36.45 -9.01 -7.99
CA SER A 186 -37.55 -9.85 -7.53
C SER A 186 -37.26 -10.37 -6.13
N TYR A 187 -38.10 -10.00 -5.16
CA TYR A 187 -38.16 -10.69 -3.87
C TYR A 187 -38.26 -12.19 -4.09
N ASP A 188 -37.32 -12.93 -3.49
CA ASP A 188 -37.36 -14.38 -3.42
C ASP A 188 -37.39 -14.79 -1.94
N PRO A 189 -38.51 -15.37 -1.45
CA PRO A 189 -38.65 -15.77 -0.06
C PRO A 189 -37.67 -16.86 0.38
N GLN A 190 -37.03 -17.58 -0.56
CA GLN A 190 -35.94 -18.50 -0.25
C GLN A 190 -34.63 -17.76 0.09
N LEU A 191 -34.51 -16.50 -0.34
CA LEU A 191 -33.29 -15.69 -0.26
C LEU A 191 -33.29 -14.67 0.88
N VAL A 192 -34.39 -14.48 1.58
CA VAL A 192 -34.43 -13.60 2.75
C VAL A 192 -35.37 -14.22 3.78
N LYS A 193 -34.89 -15.29 4.42
CA LYS A 193 -35.70 -16.11 5.33
C LYS A 193 -36.17 -15.27 6.53
N GLY A 194 -37.48 -15.14 6.68
CA GLY A 194 -38.12 -14.32 7.72
C GLY A 194 -38.45 -12.89 7.28
N TRP A 195 -38.04 -12.48 6.08
CA TRP A 195 -38.43 -11.20 5.50
C TRP A 195 -39.62 -11.37 4.59
N THR A 196 -40.58 -10.44 4.68
CA THR A 196 -41.67 -10.34 3.72
C THR A 196 -41.20 -9.62 2.47
N LYS A 197 -41.95 -9.72 1.37
CA LYS A 197 -41.73 -8.89 0.18
C LYS A 197 -41.66 -7.39 0.52
N GLN A 198 -42.48 -6.95 1.46
CA GLN A 198 -42.50 -5.56 1.92
C GLN A 198 -41.24 -5.17 2.71
N HIS A 199 -40.67 -6.09 3.50
CA HIS A 199 -39.37 -5.85 4.17
C HIS A 199 -38.26 -5.69 3.14
N TRP A 200 -38.27 -6.51 2.08
CA TRP A 200 -37.32 -6.42 0.97
C TRP A 200 -37.45 -5.13 0.17
N GLU A 201 -38.68 -4.72 -0.18
CA GLU A 201 -38.94 -3.47 -0.89
C GLU A 201 -38.51 -2.26 -0.04
N LYS A 202 -38.87 -2.25 1.25
CA LYS A 202 -38.46 -1.19 2.19
C LYS A 202 -36.94 -1.14 2.39
N PHE A 203 -36.28 -2.29 2.37
CA PHE A 203 -34.82 -2.36 2.37
C PHE A 203 -34.27 -1.73 1.09
N LEU A 204 -34.70 -2.15 -0.10
CA LEU A 204 -34.23 -1.54 -1.35
C LEU A 204 -34.46 -0.01 -1.39
N GLU A 205 -35.60 0.47 -0.90
CA GLU A 205 -35.89 1.91 -0.77
C GLU A 205 -34.91 2.59 0.21
N LYS A 206 -34.74 2.04 1.42
CA LYS A 206 -33.81 2.59 2.41
C LYS A 206 -32.37 2.55 1.93
N THR A 207 -31.95 1.43 1.34
CA THR A 207 -30.58 1.17 0.86
C THR A 207 -30.16 2.19 -0.19
N LEU A 208 -31.09 2.77 -0.96
CA LEU A 208 -30.79 3.84 -1.91
C LEU A 208 -30.55 5.21 -1.25
N ASP A 209 -31.03 5.40 -0.02
CA ASP A 209 -30.95 6.65 0.74
C ASP A 209 -29.87 6.64 1.84
N LEU A 210 -29.12 5.54 2.00
CA LEU A 210 -28.12 5.40 3.07
C LEU A 210 -26.92 6.32 2.89
N ASP A 211 -26.41 6.81 4.01
CA ASP A 211 -25.04 7.30 4.11
C ASP A 211 -24.15 6.21 4.71
N PRO A 212 -23.28 5.58 3.89
CA PRO A 212 -22.28 4.62 4.33
C PRO A 212 -21.46 4.98 5.57
N GLN A 213 -21.27 6.26 5.87
CA GLN A 213 -20.48 6.67 7.03
C GLN A 213 -21.30 6.81 8.31
N GLU A 214 -22.60 7.10 8.19
CA GLU A 214 -23.49 7.34 9.34
C GLU A 214 -24.27 6.08 9.72
N ASP A 215 -24.50 5.16 8.77
CA ASP A 215 -25.40 4.01 8.94
C ASP A 215 -24.68 2.65 9.09
N LEU A 216 -23.34 2.63 9.25
CA LEU A 216 -22.57 1.39 9.47
C LEU A 216 -23.02 0.61 10.72
N ASP A 217 -23.53 1.33 11.72
CA ASP A 217 -24.00 0.75 12.98
C ASP A 217 -25.41 0.11 12.87
N GLU A 218 -26.13 0.34 11.77
CA GLU A 218 -27.45 -0.29 11.53
C GLU A 218 -27.29 -1.74 11.03
N PHE A 219 -26.96 -2.66 11.95
CA PHE A 219 -26.75 -4.10 11.68
C PHE A 219 -27.89 -4.78 10.89
N GLU A 220 -29.12 -4.27 11.05
CA GLU A 220 -30.32 -4.75 10.33
C GLU A 220 -30.24 -4.52 8.81
N ILE A 221 -29.49 -3.52 8.37
CA ILE A 221 -29.32 -3.15 6.96
C ILE A 221 -28.29 -4.02 6.27
N TRP A 222 -27.23 -4.43 6.97
CA TRP A 222 -26.17 -5.25 6.38
C TRP A 222 -26.56 -6.72 6.25
N THR A 223 -27.48 -7.19 7.09
CA THR A 223 -27.89 -8.60 7.16
C THR A 223 -28.38 -9.15 5.80
N PRO A 224 -29.26 -8.46 5.04
CA PRO A 224 -29.63 -8.90 3.69
C PRO A 224 -28.48 -8.90 2.68
N LEU A 225 -27.60 -7.89 2.70
CA LEU A 225 -26.44 -7.80 1.80
C LEU A 225 -25.48 -8.95 2.04
N VAL A 226 -25.20 -9.24 3.30
CA VAL A 226 -24.43 -10.40 3.73
C VAL A 226 -25.09 -11.70 3.27
N PHE A 227 -26.41 -11.84 3.42
CA PHE A 227 -27.08 -13.05 2.95
C PHE A 227 -26.94 -13.22 1.44
N ILE A 228 -27.11 -12.14 0.66
CA ILE A 228 -26.93 -12.16 -0.80
C ILE A 228 -25.51 -12.57 -1.15
N LEU A 229 -24.52 -11.97 -0.48
CA LEU A 229 -23.11 -12.33 -0.60
C LEU A 229 -22.94 -13.84 -0.42
N GLU A 230 -23.40 -14.37 0.72
CA GLU A 230 -23.21 -15.77 1.08
C GLU A 230 -23.90 -16.76 0.14
N LYS A 231 -25.18 -16.51 -0.19
CA LYS A 231 -26.00 -17.51 -0.87
C LYS A 231 -25.96 -17.41 -2.39
N HIS A 232 -25.63 -16.23 -2.92
CA HIS A 232 -25.59 -16.01 -4.36
C HIS A 232 -24.20 -15.75 -4.86
N TYR A 233 -23.50 -14.81 -4.25
CA TYR A 233 -22.28 -14.28 -4.83
C TYR A 233 -21.13 -15.24 -4.61
N LEU A 234 -20.84 -15.57 -3.34
CA LEU A 234 -19.74 -16.44 -2.97
C LEU A 234 -19.76 -17.77 -3.73
N PRO A 235 -20.86 -18.55 -3.82
CA PRO A 235 -20.85 -19.86 -4.50
C PRO A 235 -20.50 -19.80 -5.99
N GLN A 236 -20.58 -18.63 -6.62
CA GLN A 236 -20.23 -18.43 -8.03
C GLN A 236 -18.76 -18.08 -8.24
N LEU A 237 -18.06 -17.68 -7.19
CA LEU A 237 -16.65 -17.32 -7.25
C LEU A 237 -15.77 -18.57 -7.27
N PHE A 238 -14.55 -18.40 -7.77
CA PHE A 238 -13.53 -19.42 -7.66
C PHE A 238 -13.05 -19.54 -6.21
N ALA A 239 -12.84 -20.79 -5.75
CA ALA A 239 -12.23 -21.10 -4.47
C ALA A 239 -10.89 -21.79 -4.71
N ASN A 240 -9.83 -21.28 -4.08
CA ASN A 240 -8.56 -21.96 -3.99
C ASN A 240 -8.71 -23.18 -3.07
N LYS A 241 -8.65 -24.37 -3.67
CA LYS A 241 -8.82 -25.64 -2.94
C LYS A 241 -7.81 -25.85 -1.82
N GLN A 242 -6.57 -25.39 -2.00
CA GLN A 242 -5.52 -25.54 -0.99
C GLN A 242 -5.86 -24.68 0.24
N ILE A 243 -6.12 -23.39 0.04
CA ILE A 243 -6.49 -22.47 1.12
C ILE A 243 -7.77 -22.96 1.82
N MET A 244 -8.76 -23.42 1.07
CA MET A 244 -9.99 -23.98 1.65
C MET A 244 -9.73 -25.24 2.50
N THR A 245 -8.75 -26.06 2.13
CA THR A 245 -8.33 -27.23 2.93
C THR A 245 -7.62 -26.79 4.21
N ASP A 246 -6.82 -25.72 4.14
CA ASP A 246 -6.20 -25.13 5.33
C ASP A 246 -7.25 -24.51 6.27
N LEU A 247 -8.27 -23.82 5.72
CA LEU A 247 -9.40 -23.31 6.51
C LEU A 247 -10.25 -24.45 7.10
N ASP A 248 -10.45 -25.57 6.40
CA ASP A 248 -11.08 -26.77 6.97
C ASP A 248 -10.30 -27.29 8.19
N ARG A 249 -8.97 -27.21 8.16
CA ARG A 249 -8.10 -27.63 9.26
C ARG A 249 -8.23 -26.67 10.44
N LEU A 250 -8.14 -25.37 10.18
CA LEU A 250 -8.35 -24.31 11.17
C LEU A 250 -9.67 -24.50 11.94
N GLU A 251 -10.75 -24.80 11.23
CA GLU A 251 -12.07 -25.03 11.83
C GLU A 251 -12.14 -26.27 12.74
N LYS A 252 -11.33 -27.30 12.45
CA LYS A 252 -11.33 -28.58 13.17
C LYS A 252 -10.35 -28.62 14.34
N SER A 253 -9.31 -27.80 14.30
CA SER A 253 -8.28 -27.73 15.34
C SER A 253 -8.21 -26.33 15.91
N LEU A 254 -9.03 -26.05 16.93
CA LEU A 254 -8.88 -24.83 17.70
C LEU A 254 -7.49 -24.83 18.37
N PRO A 255 -6.67 -23.79 18.14
CA PRO A 255 -5.38 -23.66 18.81
C PRO A 255 -5.56 -23.47 20.32
N ASP A 256 -4.53 -23.81 21.08
CA ASP A 256 -4.44 -23.47 22.50
C ASP A 256 -4.10 -21.97 22.62
N LEU A 257 -5.14 -21.16 22.81
CA LEU A 257 -5.03 -19.70 22.95
C LEU A 257 -4.82 -19.31 24.41
N THR A 258 -3.89 -18.39 24.66
CA THR A 258 -3.66 -17.85 26.00
C THR A 258 -3.78 -16.32 26.02
N GLY A 259 -4.32 -15.80 27.13
CA GLY A 259 -4.33 -14.37 27.43
C GLY A 259 -3.04 -13.88 28.08
N ASN A 260 -2.17 -14.80 28.52
CA ASN A 260 -0.90 -14.47 29.17
C ASN A 260 0.23 -14.31 28.14
N GLU A 261 1.22 -13.50 28.47
CA GLU A 261 2.48 -13.43 27.72
C GLU A 261 3.32 -14.69 27.99
N LEU A 262 2.88 -15.85 27.52
CA LEU A 262 3.82 -16.95 27.40
C LEU A 262 4.76 -16.63 26.26
N THR A 263 6.02 -16.53 26.63
CA THR A 263 7.09 -16.06 25.80
C THR A 263 7.48 -17.17 24.83
N ASP A 264 7.24 -16.94 23.53
CA ASP A 264 7.92 -17.59 22.40
C ASP A 264 9.44 -17.27 22.38
N ILE A 265 10.02 -16.99 23.55
CA ILE A 265 11.37 -16.49 23.74
C ILE A 265 12.26 -17.65 24.12
N ASN A 266 13.42 -17.66 23.51
CA ASN A 266 14.47 -18.63 23.67
C ASN A 266 14.70 -18.98 25.16
N PHE A 267 14.46 -20.24 25.54
CA PHE A 267 14.59 -20.73 26.92
C PHE A 267 16.04 -20.62 27.47
N ASP A 268 17.02 -20.35 26.60
CA ASP A 268 18.45 -20.32 26.95
C ASP A 268 19.01 -18.90 27.20
N TYR A 269 18.16 -17.86 27.24
CA TYR A 269 18.58 -16.49 27.53
C TYR A 269 18.10 -16.00 28.90
N GLU A 270 19.03 -15.93 29.86
CA GLU A 270 18.79 -15.30 31.16
C GLU A 270 19.16 -13.82 31.12
N MET A 271 18.17 -12.95 31.37
CA MET A 271 18.38 -11.49 31.42
C MET A 271 19.06 -11.07 32.72
N GLU A 272 19.98 -10.10 32.62
CA GLU A 272 20.57 -9.47 33.81
C GLU A 272 19.52 -8.62 34.55
N GLN A 273 19.68 -8.42 35.87
CA GLN A 273 18.74 -7.61 36.65
C GLN A 273 18.60 -6.18 36.10
N GLU A 274 19.71 -5.58 35.64
CA GLU A 274 19.69 -4.25 35.03
C GLU A 274 18.86 -4.25 33.73
N GLU A 275 19.04 -5.28 32.89
CA GLU A 275 18.31 -5.46 31.64
C GLU A 275 16.80 -5.55 31.87
N VAL A 276 16.38 -6.35 32.86
CA VAL A 276 14.97 -6.51 33.23
C VAL A 276 14.36 -5.16 33.64
N LEU A 277 15.05 -4.40 34.49
CA LEU A 277 14.56 -3.10 34.96
C LEU A 277 14.46 -2.07 33.83
N LEU A 278 15.45 -2.05 32.94
CA LEU A 278 15.44 -1.15 31.78
C LEU A 278 14.34 -1.52 30.79
N GLN A 279 14.15 -2.80 30.50
CA GLN A 279 13.08 -3.29 29.63
C GLN A 279 11.70 -2.93 30.18
N GLN A 280 11.46 -3.15 31.48
CA GLN A 280 10.21 -2.78 32.15
C GLN A 280 9.96 -1.28 32.11
N SER A 281 11.00 -0.46 32.31
CA SER A 281 10.89 0.99 32.21
C SER A 281 10.49 1.45 30.81
N ILE A 282 11.05 0.84 29.75
CA ILE A 282 10.67 1.13 28.37
C ILE A 282 9.22 0.73 28.10
N GLN A 283 8.79 -0.44 28.58
CA GLN A 283 7.41 -0.92 28.42
C GLN A 283 6.40 0.07 29.04
N ILE A 284 6.65 0.54 30.27
CA ILE A 284 5.78 1.52 30.94
C ILE A 284 5.69 2.84 30.16
N GLU A 285 6.80 3.28 29.56
CA GLU A 285 6.80 4.48 28.72
C GLU A 285 6.00 4.26 27.42
N LEU A 286 6.12 3.08 26.81
CA LEU A 286 5.38 2.71 25.61
C LEU A 286 3.87 2.68 25.88
N ASP A 287 3.45 2.06 26.99
CA ASP A 287 2.04 1.99 27.40
C ASP A 287 1.43 3.36 27.73
N SER A 288 2.26 4.36 28.04
CA SER A 288 1.84 5.74 28.39
C SER A 288 2.20 6.78 27.32
N ALA A 289 2.59 6.33 26.12
CA ALA A 289 3.03 7.18 25.03
C ALA A 289 1.85 7.81 24.27
N ASP A 290 1.58 9.08 24.57
CA ASP A 290 0.48 9.88 24.01
C ASP A 290 0.93 10.96 23.02
N SER A 291 2.23 11.07 22.75
CA SER A 291 2.79 12.17 21.98
C SER A 291 4.04 11.77 21.22
N ARG A 292 4.20 12.36 20.02
CA ARG A 292 5.37 12.14 19.16
C ARG A 292 6.70 12.34 19.89
N LYS A 293 6.78 13.29 20.82
CA LYS A 293 7.99 13.54 21.63
C LYS A 293 8.34 12.34 22.51
N LYS A 294 7.36 11.72 23.18
CA LYS A 294 7.59 10.51 23.97
C LYS A 294 8.05 9.36 23.08
N TRP A 295 7.44 9.18 21.92
CA TRP A 295 7.85 8.15 20.95
C TRP A 295 9.29 8.31 20.44
N VAL A 296 9.76 9.54 20.21
CA VAL A 296 11.17 9.80 19.88
C VAL A 296 12.10 9.42 21.04
N THR A 297 11.71 9.69 22.29
CA THR A 297 12.47 9.26 23.47
C THR A 297 12.52 7.74 23.57
N ILE A 298 11.38 7.06 23.42
CA ILE A 298 11.28 5.60 23.45
C ILE A 298 12.15 4.97 22.36
N GLN A 299 12.08 5.47 21.13
CA GLN A 299 12.93 5.04 20.01
C GLN A 299 14.41 5.07 20.41
N LYS A 300 14.89 6.23 20.91
CA LYS A 300 16.29 6.39 21.31
C LYS A 300 16.69 5.43 22.43
N ARG A 301 15.82 5.26 23.44
CA ARG A 301 16.06 4.34 24.56
C ARG A 301 16.12 2.88 24.09
N CYS A 302 15.27 2.49 23.15
CA CYS A 302 15.31 1.15 22.59
C CYS A 302 16.60 0.92 21.77
N GLU A 303 17.04 1.91 20.99
CA GLU A 303 18.32 1.83 20.25
C GLU A 303 19.51 1.67 21.21
N GLU A 304 19.60 2.51 22.26
CA GLU A 304 20.63 2.43 23.30
C GLU A 304 20.56 1.08 24.06
N PHE A 305 19.35 0.56 24.33
CA PHE A 305 19.16 -0.73 24.98
C PHE A 305 19.65 -1.88 24.09
N ILE A 306 19.30 -1.91 22.81
CA ILE A 306 19.69 -2.98 21.87
C ILE A 306 21.20 -2.99 21.66
N GLU A 307 21.85 -1.82 21.64
CA GLU A 307 23.31 -1.72 21.60
C GLU A 307 23.95 -2.35 22.84
N LYS A 308 23.37 -2.11 24.03
CA LYS A 308 23.87 -2.65 25.30
C LYS A 308 23.56 -4.15 25.49
N PHE A 309 22.38 -4.59 25.07
CA PHE A 309 21.87 -5.96 25.26
C PHE A 309 21.42 -6.58 23.92
N PRO A 310 22.35 -6.86 22.98
CA PRO A 310 22.00 -7.29 21.61
C PRO A 310 21.38 -8.69 21.53
N ARG A 311 21.46 -9.47 22.61
CA ARG A 311 20.83 -10.78 22.72
C ARG A 311 19.35 -10.69 23.10
N ASN A 312 18.89 -9.56 23.62
CA ASN A 312 17.49 -9.36 23.97
C ASN A 312 16.59 -9.45 22.71
N GLU A 313 15.55 -10.26 22.79
CA GLU A 313 14.63 -10.52 21.67
C GLU A 313 13.34 -9.68 21.78
N ILE A 314 13.09 -9.02 22.91
CA ILE A 314 11.84 -8.31 23.20
C ILE A 314 11.90 -6.85 22.73
N VAL A 315 12.93 -6.11 23.14
CA VAL A 315 13.06 -4.67 22.87
C VAL A 315 13.12 -4.32 21.38
N PRO A 316 13.64 -5.16 20.46
CA PRO A 316 13.48 -4.94 19.02
C PRO A 316 12.03 -4.74 18.58
N PHE A 317 11.05 -5.39 19.23
CA PHE A 317 9.63 -5.17 18.93
C PHE A 317 9.12 -3.82 19.46
N TYR A 318 9.62 -3.33 20.59
CA TYR A 318 9.27 -1.98 21.08
C TYR A 318 9.83 -0.90 20.16
N LEU A 319 11.05 -1.10 19.65
CA LEU A 319 11.63 -0.23 18.64
C LEU A 319 10.83 -0.26 17.34
N LEU A 320 10.33 -1.44 16.95
CA LEU A 320 9.46 -1.59 15.79
C LEU A 320 8.18 -0.77 15.91
N ASP A 321 7.50 -0.86 17.06
CA ASP A 321 6.29 -0.07 17.35
C ASP A 321 6.59 1.44 17.28
N ALA A 322 7.73 1.87 17.83
CA ALA A 322 8.18 3.26 17.74
C ALA A 322 8.48 3.71 16.31
N TYR A 323 9.14 2.88 15.50
CA TYR A 323 9.39 3.18 14.09
C TYR A 323 8.10 3.28 13.27
N ASN A 324 7.12 2.41 13.52
CA ASN A 324 5.81 2.47 12.90
C ASN A 324 5.09 3.77 13.27
N TYR A 325 5.00 4.10 14.57
CA TYR A 325 4.35 5.32 15.03
C TYR A 325 4.99 6.60 14.47
N LEU A 326 6.33 6.64 14.38
CA LEU A 326 7.06 7.80 13.89
C LEU A 326 7.05 7.94 12.35
N GLY A 327 6.54 6.95 11.64
CA GLY A 327 6.50 6.90 10.17
C GLY A 327 7.84 6.52 9.54
N TYR A 328 8.72 5.82 10.26
CA TYR A 328 10.00 5.33 9.76
C TYR A 328 9.86 3.97 9.06
N THR A 329 9.00 3.90 8.06
CA THR A 329 8.55 2.67 7.38
C THR A 329 9.69 1.77 6.88
N ASN A 330 10.77 2.34 6.32
CA ASN A 330 11.92 1.55 5.86
C ASN A 330 12.70 0.93 7.01
N LYS A 331 12.88 1.66 8.13
CA LYS A 331 13.56 1.14 9.31
C LYS A 331 12.72 0.07 10.00
N ALA A 332 11.41 0.29 10.10
CA ALA A 332 10.49 -0.70 10.63
C ALA A 332 10.55 -2.01 9.84
N TYR A 333 10.48 -1.94 8.52
CA TYR A 333 10.60 -3.12 7.67
C TYR A 333 11.94 -3.83 7.81
N GLN A 334 13.05 -3.09 7.81
CA GLN A 334 14.37 -3.69 7.99
C GLN A 334 14.44 -4.45 9.32
N LEU A 335 14.05 -3.81 10.42
CA LEU A 335 14.07 -4.42 11.75
C LEU A 335 13.14 -5.63 11.86
N SER A 336 11.93 -5.54 11.31
CA SER A 336 10.98 -6.66 11.30
C SER A 336 11.51 -7.85 10.50
N SER A 337 12.14 -7.59 9.35
CA SER A 337 12.82 -8.61 8.56
C SER A 337 13.96 -9.25 9.36
N GLU A 338 14.79 -8.47 10.05
CA GLU A 338 15.86 -8.99 10.91
C GLU A 338 15.31 -9.88 12.04
N CYS A 339 14.25 -9.43 12.73
CA CYS A 339 13.58 -10.21 13.77
C CYS A 339 13.04 -11.54 13.25
N TYR A 340 12.34 -11.54 12.11
CA TYR A 340 11.81 -12.77 11.50
C TYR A 340 12.92 -13.74 11.10
N HIS A 341 13.99 -13.28 10.45
CA HIS A 341 15.08 -14.17 10.04
C HIS A 341 15.90 -14.69 11.22
N LYS A 342 16.01 -13.93 12.32
CA LYS A 342 16.64 -14.37 13.57
C LYS A 342 15.76 -15.39 14.31
N MET A 343 14.43 -15.22 14.26
CA MET A 343 13.46 -16.02 15.03
C MET A 343 12.28 -16.47 14.13
N PRO A 344 12.52 -17.34 13.13
CA PRO A 344 11.51 -17.66 12.11
C PRO A 344 10.31 -18.43 12.65
N SER A 345 10.42 -19.02 13.84
CA SER A 345 9.35 -19.75 14.54
C SER A 345 8.66 -18.95 15.64
N ASN A 346 9.02 -17.68 15.83
CA ASN A 346 8.40 -16.81 16.83
C ASN A 346 7.15 -16.15 16.22
N SER A 347 5.99 -16.37 16.82
CA SER A 347 4.72 -15.91 16.26
C SER A 347 4.67 -14.38 16.13
N LYS A 348 5.18 -13.64 17.12
CA LYS A 348 5.27 -12.16 17.07
C LYS A 348 6.12 -11.69 15.89
N ALA A 349 7.25 -12.34 15.63
CA ALA A 349 8.14 -12.01 14.51
C ALA A 349 7.45 -12.27 13.16
N ILE A 350 6.78 -13.41 13.01
CA ILE A 350 6.00 -13.77 11.81
C ILE A 350 4.90 -12.73 11.55
N VAL A 351 4.10 -12.43 12.58
CA VAL A 351 2.96 -11.52 12.50
C VAL A 351 3.40 -10.10 12.09
N GLN A 352 4.43 -9.58 12.75
CA GLN A 352 4.96 -8.24 12.46
C GLN A 352 5.61 -8.17 11.08
N TYR A 353 6.26 -9.25 10.64
CA TYR A 353 6.82 -9.31 9.31
C TYR A 353 5.73 -9.35 8.25
N LEU A 354 4.72 -10.22 8.41
CA LEU A 354 3.55 -10.28 7.54
C LEU A 354 2.87 -8.92 7.41
N SER A 355 2.54 -8.26 8.52
CA SER A 355 1.87 -6.95 8.51
C SER A 355 2.68 -5.88 7.76
N LEU A 356 3.99 -5.83 7.95
CA LEU A 356 4.85 -4.89 7.21
C LEU A 356 5.01 -5.25 5.73
N LEU A 357 4.99 -6.54 5.39
CA LEU A 357 4.95 -6.97 3.99
C LEU A 357 3.63 -6.52 3.33
N MET A 358 2.50 -6.65 4.02
CA MET A 358 1.18 -6.20 3.55
C MET A 358 1.14 -4.68 3.38
N ALA A 359 1.54 -3.93 4.40
CA ALA A 359 1.56 -2.46 4.38
C ALA A 359 2.44 -1.88 3.25
N GLN A 360 3.46 -2.63 2.81
CA GLN A 360 4.36 -2.25 1.72
C GLN A 360 4.09 -2.97 0.40
N ASN A 361 2.98 -3.70 0.28
CA ASN A 361 2.59 -4.45 -0.92
C ASN A 361 3.70 -5.36 -1.46
N LYS A 362 4.45 -6.03 -0.57
CA LYS A 362 5.57 -6.92 -0.92
C LYS A 362 5.08 -8.33 -1.31
N ASN A 363 4.19 -8.41 -2.30
CA ASN A 363 3.45 -9.63 -2.68
C ASN A 363 4.33 -10.88 -2.89
N ASN A 364 5.52 -10.74 -3.47
CA ASN A 364 6.42 -11.87 -3.67
C ASN A 364 6.96 -12.45 -2.35
N LEU A 365 7.27 -11.58 -1.39
CA LEU A 365 7.73 -11.99 -0.06
C LEU A 365 6.59 -12.56 0.78
N ILE A 366 5.37 -12.03 0.62
CA ILE A 366 4.16 -12.60 1.24
C ILE A 366 3.97 -14.04 0.74
N LYS A 367 4.02 -14.26 -0.58
CA LYS A 367 3.93 -15.61 -1.16
C LYS A 367 5.03 -16.53 -0.66
N GLN A 368 6.26 -16.02 -0.52
CA GLN A 368 7.37 -16.79 0.02
C GLN A 368 7.11 -17.20 1.48
N LEU A 369 6.62 -16.27 2.32
CA LEU A 369 6.26 -16.58 3.69
C LEU A 369 5.17 -17.66 3.74
N LEU A 370 4.09 -17.49 2.96
CA LEU A 370 2.94 -18.41 2.91
C LEU A 370 3.25 -19.74 2.19
N SER A 371 4.42 -19.89 1.55
CA SER A 371 4.83 -21.15 0.94
C SER A 371 5.15 -22.24 1.97
N ASN A 372 5.44 -21.83 3.21
CA ASN A 372 5.62 -22.75 4.33
C ASN A 372 4.28 -23.27 4.89
N GLY A 373 3.18 -22.60 4.55
CA GLY A 373 1.82 -22.90 4.97
C GLY A 373 0.98 -21.65 5.08
N PHE A 374 -0.34 -21.82 5.05
CA PHE A 374 -1.30 -20.72 5.08
C PHE A 374 -1.71 -20.34 6.51
N LEU A 375 -1.64 -21.29 7.44
CA LEU A 375 -2.02 -21.06 8.84
C LEU A 375 -0.80 -20.61 9.65
N LEU A 376 -1.03 -19.83 10.71
CA LEU A 376 0.04 -19.43 11.63
C LEU A 376 0.73 -20.66 12.24
N GLU A 377 -0.05 -21.71 12.49
CA GLU A 377 0.33 -23.02 12.98
C GLU A 377 1.34 -23.74 12.09
N ASP A 378 1.39 -23.41 10.80
CA ASP A 378 2.37 -23.99 9.87
C ASP A 378 3.76 -23.35 10.01
N HIS A 379 3.83 -22.19 10.63
CA HIS A 379 5.06 -21.43 10.81
C HIS A 379 5.70 -21.64 12.18
N VAL A 380 4.97 -22.23 13.13
CA VAL A 380 5.45 -22.44 14.50
C VAL A 380 5.41 -23.93 14.89
N PRO A 381 6.24 -24.40 15.84
CA PRO A 381 6.19 -25.78 16.28
C PRO A 381 4.84 -26.13 16.93
N SER A 382 4.33 -27.35 16.70
CA SER A 382 2.99 -27.78 17.11
C SER A 382 2.69 -27.78 18.62
N GLN A 383 3.72 -27.64 19.45
CA GLN A 383 3.63 -27.57 20.92
C GLN A 383 3.38 -26.15 21.44
N TYR A 384 3.34 -25.15 20.56
CA TYR A 384 3.19 -23.75 20.93
C TYR A 384 1.75 -23.42 21.31
N LYS A 385 1.63 -22.51 22.27
CA LYS A 385 0.38 -21.82 22.59
C LYS A 385 0.43 -20.43 21.98
N PHE A 386 -0.67 -19.95 21.42
CA PHE A 386 -0.69 -18.66 20.75
C PHE A 386 -1.21 -17.57 21.68
N LYS A 387 -0.57 -16.39 21.65
CA LYS A 387 -1.16 -15.19 22.27
C LYS A 387 -2.39 -14.80 21.45
N LEU A 388 -3.53 -14.67 22.13
CA LEU A 388 -4.81 -14.36 21.50
C LEU A 388 -4.70 -13.18 20.52
N GLY A 389 -4.13 -12.06 20.95
CA GLY A 389 -3.98 -10.86 20.11
C GLY A 389 -3.12 -11.08 18.85
N GLN A 390 -2.00 -11.80 18.96
CA GLN A 390 -1.13 -12.08 17.81
C GLN A 390 -1.81 -13.01 16.81
N TYR A 391 -2.50 -14.02 17.33
CA TYR A 391 -3.26 -14.96 16.53
C TYR A 391 -4.30 -14.23 15.68
N HIS A 392 -5.14 -13.41 16.31
CA HIS A 392 -6.13 -12.62 15.58
C HIS A 392 -5.52 -11.64 14.59
N TYR A 393 -4.41 -10.97 14.95
CA TYR A 393 -3.79 -10.00 14.05
C TYR A 393 -3.20 -10.67 12.80
N TYR A 394 -2.59 -11.85 12.92
CA TYR A 394 -2.13 -12.63 11.76
C TYR A 394 -3.25 -12.89 10.78
N TYR A 395 -4.37 -13.43 11.27
CA TYR A 395 -5.49 -13.80 10.41
C TYR A 395 -6.28 -12.59 9.90
N PHE A 396 -6.27 -11.48 10.63
CA PHE A 396 -6.81 -10.21 10.15
C PHE A 396 -6.00 -9.69 8.96
N GLU A 397 -4.66 -9.75 9.01
CA GLU A 397 -3.82 -9.39 7.86
C GLU A 397 -3.99 -10.36 6.69
N LEU A 398 -4.20 -11.66 6.96
CA LEU A 398 -4.53 -12.62 5.90
C LEU A 398 -5.89 -12.36 5.25
N ASP A 399 -6.91 -12.03 6.03
CA ASP A 399 -8.24 -11.66 5.52
C ASP A 399 -8.13 -10.47 4.54
N ARG A 400 -7.43 -9.40 4.96
CA ARG A 400 -7.16 -8.24 4.11
C ARG A 400 -6.42 -8.62 2.83
N PHE A 401 -5.43 -9.50 2.93
CA PHE A 401 -4.68 -9.97 1.77
C PHE A 401 -5.53 -10.78 0.80
N LEU A 402 -6.33 -11.72 1.31
CA LEU A 402 -7.26 -12.51 0.50
C LEU A 402 -8.26 -11.60 -0.22
N PHE A 403 -8.77 -10.59 0.49
CA PHE A 403 -9.64 -9.58 -0.09
C PHE A 403 -8.96 -8.81 -1.23
N GLN A 404 -7.74 -8.32 -1.01
CA GLN A 404 -6.93 -7.62 -2.03
C GLN A 404 -6.68 -8.48 -3.27
N LEU A 405 -6.50 -9.79 -3.09
CA LEU A 405 -6.29 -10.74 -4.18
C LEU A 405 -7.58 -11.20 -4.87
N GLY A 406 -8.75 -10.84 -4.35
CA GLY A 406 -10.05 -11.31 -4.85
C GLY A 406 -10.38 -12.76 -4.46
N HIS A 407 -9.74 -13.30 -3.42
CA HIS A 407 -10.07 -14.59 -2.79
C HIS A 407 -11.22 -14.42 -1.79
N TRP A 408 -12.37 -13.97 -2.29
CA TRP A 408 -13.52 -13.56 -1.47
C TRP A 408 -14.14 -14.72 -0.70
N GLN A 409 -14.15 -15.94 -1.23
CA GLN A 409 -14.70 -17.09 -0.52
C GLN A 409 -13.86 -17.44 0.70
N GLU A 410 -12.54 -17.42 0.53
CA GLU A 410 -11.56 -17.72 1.56
C GLU A 410 -11.56 -16.64 2.63
N ALA A 411 -11.56 -15.36 2.23
CA ALA A 411 -11.67 -14.21 3.13
C ALA A 411 -12.96 -14.29 3.95
N TRP A 412 -14.10 -14.47 3.27
CA TRP A 412 -15.39 -14.61 3.93
C TRP A 412 -15.42 -15.75 4.94
N ARG A 413 -14.90 -16.92 4.54
CA ARG A 413 -14.87 -18.10 5.40
C ARG A 413 -14.00 -17.87 6.63
N LEU A 414 -12.81 -17.31 6.45
CA LEU A 414 -11.88 -16.99 7.54
C LEU A 414 -12.54 -16.04 8.54
N MET A 415 -13.09 -14.94 8.05
CA MET A 415 -13.79 -13.95 8.86
C MET A 415 -15.01 -14.53 9.58
N ASN A 416 -15.85 -15.28 8.88
CA ASN A 416 -17.03 -15.92 9.45
C ASN A 416 -16.67 -16.94 10.53
N TRP A 417 -15.55 -17.66 10.38
CA TRP A 417 -15.04 -18.51 11.45
C TRP A 417 -14.68 -17.70 12.69
N PHE A 418 -13.92 -16.62 12.55
CA PHE A 418 -13.50 -15.78 13.68
C PHE A 418 -14.66 -15.11 14.42
N ILE A 419 -15.71 -14.70 13.69
CA ILE A 419 -16.91 -14.09 14.30
C ILE A 419 -17.73 -15.11 15.09
N ASN A 420 -17.79 -16.35 14.62
CA ASN A 420 -18.64 -17.40 15.22
C ASN A 420 -17.88 -18.39 16.12
N SER A 421 -16.56 -18.24 16.27
CA SER A 421 -15.73 -19.23 16.96
C SER A 421 -15.95 -19.17 18.48
N PRO A 422 -16.37 -20.28 19.11
CA PRO A 422 -16.63 -20.33 20.54
C PRO A 422 -15.34 -20.16 21.34
N GLY A 423 -15.29 -19.13 22.20
CA GLY A 423 -14.10 -18.78 22.99
C GLY A 423 -13.51 -17.42 22.65
N LEU A 424 -13.94 -16.80 21.55
CA LEU A 424 -13.54 -15.44 21.14
C LEU A 424 -14.53 -14.37 21.63
N ASP A 425 -15.61 -14.80 22.29
CA ASP A 425 -16.76 -13.97 22.62
C ASP A 425 -16.53 -12.88 23.68
N ASN A 426 -15.47 -13.00 24.47
CA ASN A 426 -15.30 -12.15 25.66
C ASN A 426 -14.36 -10.95 25.45
N ASN A 427 -13.79 -10.77 24.25
CA ASN A 427 -12.91 -9.64 23.96
C ASN A 427 -13.61 -8.66 23.00
N GLU A 428 -14.12 -7.57 23.56
CA GLU A 428 -14.86 -6.53 22.82
C GLU A 428 -14.00 -5.92 21.70
N THR A 429 -12.71 -5.65 21.95
CA THR A 429 -11.80 -5.12 20.93
C THR A 429 -11.67 -6.05 19.73
N ILE A 430 -11.54 -7.35 19.97
CA ILE A 430 -11.46 -8.36 18.90
C ILE A 430 -12.79 -8.42 18.13
N LYS A 431 -13.93 -8.38 18.84
CA LYS A 431 -15.25 -8.32 18.20
C LYS A 431 -15.40 -7.10 17.31
N THR A 432 -15.02 -5.93 17.78
CA THR A 432 -15.06 -4.69 17.00
C THR A 432 -14.18 -4.81 15.75
N MET A 433 -12.96 -5.35 15.89
CA MET A 433 -12.03 -5.55 14.77
C MET A 433 -12.65 -6.43 13.67
N TRP A 434 -13.17 -7.61 14.03
CA TRP A 434 -13.77 -8.53 13.05
C TRP A 434 -15.13 -8.06 12.51
N SER A 435 -15.91 -7.34 13.32
CA SER A 435 -17.16 -6.73 12.86
C SER A 435 -16.90 -5.70 11.77
N ALA A 436 -15.85 -4.89 11.90
CA ALA A 436 -15.49 -3.93 10.87
C ALA A 436 -15.06 -4.62 9.56
N SER A 437 -14.30 -5.73 9.64
CA SER A 437 -14.02 -6.58 8.46
C SER A 437 -15.31 -7.15 7.86
N TYR A 438 -16.27 -7.56 8.67
CA TYR A 438 -17.54 -8.17 8.24
C TYR A 438 -18.33 -7.33 7.26
N PHE A 439 -18.34 -6.01 7.48
CA PHE A 439 -19.08 -5.10 6.63
C PHE A 439 -18.36 -4.79 5.32
N THR A 440 -17.04 -4.99 5.24
CA THR A 440 -16.26 -4.63 4.05
C THR A 440 -16.70 -5.41 2.80
N PRO A 441 -16.87 -6.75 2.82
CA PRO A 441 -17.44 -7.49 1.68
C PRO A 441 -18.89 -7.10 1.35
N ALA A 442 -19.73 -6.89 2.36
CA ALA A 442 -21.13 -6.49 2.17
C ALA A 442 -21.22 -5.11 1.49
N TYR A 443 -20.31 -4.20 1.85
CA TYR A 443 -20.18 -2.88 1.28
C TYR A 443 -19.76 -2.91 -0.21
N VAL A 444 -18.89 -3.83 -0.60
CA VAL A 444 -18.51 -4.00 -2.01
C VAL A 444 -19.70 -4.46 -2.86
N ILE A 445 -20.52 -5.37 -2.34
CA ILE A 445 -21.77 -5.76 -3.02
C ILE A 445 -22.75 -4.60 -3.07
N TYR A 446 -22.90 -3.84 -1.97
CA TYR A 446 -23.71 -2.62 -1.97
C TYR A 446 -23.27 -1.66 -3.07
N LYS A 447 -21.97 -1.41 -3.21
CA LYS A 447 -21.44 -0.57 -4.30
C LYS A 447 -21.81 -1.13 -5.67
N GLU A 448 -21.68 -2.43 -5.91
CA GLU A 448 -22.04 -3.03 -7.20
C GLU A 448 -23.56 -2.91 -7.49
N ILE A 449 -24.40 -3.06 -6.47
CA ILE A 449 -25.86 -2.79 -6.55
C ILE A 449 -26.09 -1.33 -6.93
N CYS A 450 -25.44 -0.40 -6.26
CA CYS A 450 -25.54 1.03 -6.53
C CYS A 450 -25.05 1.37 -7.95
N GLU A 451 -23.90 0.86 -8.38
CA GLU A 451 -23.36 1.11 -9.73
C GLU A 451 -24.24 0.54 -10.85
N THR A 452 -24.95 -0.56 -10.57
CA THR A 452 -25.88 -1.16 -11.55
C THR A 452 -27.26 -0.50 -11.57
N HIS A 453 -27.66 0.19 -10.51
CA HIS A 453 -28.99 0.83 -10.39
C HIS A 453 -28.98 2.36 -10.45
N ILE A 454 -27.88 3.01 -10.08
CA ILE A 454 -27.78 4.45 -9.92
C ILE A 454 -27.05 5.03 -11.14
N GLN A 455 -27.81 5.63 -12.06
CA GLN A 455 -27.24 6.45 -13.15
C GLN A 455 -26.65 7.78 -12.63
N ASN A 456 -26.83 8.09 -11.35
CA ASN A 456 -26.39 9.34 -10.74
C ASN A 456 -24.93 9.24 -10.26
N LYS A 457 -24.02 9.73 -11.11
CA LYS A 457 -22.58 9.77 -10.90
C LYS A 457 -22.15 10.44 -9.57
N ALA A 458 -22.96 11.35 -9.02
CA ALA A 458 -22.66 12.03 -7.76
C ALA A 458 -22.76 11.09 -6.54
N ILE A 459 -23.71 10.16 -6.55
CA ILE A 459 -23.87 9.16 -5.47
C ILE A 459 -22.74 8.13 -5.56
N LEU A 460 -22.37 7.71 -6.77
CA LEU A 460 -21.25 6.78 -6.98
C LEU A 460 -19.91 7.37 -6.52
N ASN A 461 -19.67 8.66 -6.77
CA ASN A 461 -18.49 9.36 -6.28
C ASN A 461 -18.48 9.45 -4.75
N LYS A 462 -19.63 9.79 -4.12
CA LYS A 462 -19.75 9.83 -2.66
C LYS A 462 -19.49 8.46 -2.02
N ILE A 463 -19.98 7.37 -2.63
CA ILE A 463 -19.70 5.99 -2.20
C ILE A 463 -18.21 5.66 -2.29
N ALA A 464 -17.53 6.09 -3.37
CA ALA A 464 -16.09 5.89 -3.56
C ALA A 464 -15.24 6.67 -2.55
N ASP A 465 -15.60 7.93 -2.26
CA ASP A 465 -14.95 8.76 -1.25
C ASP A 465 -15.10 8.14 0.15
N ASN A 466 -16.29 7.59 0.45
CA ASN A 466 -16.55 6.88 1.70
C ASN A 466 -15.74 5.59 1.83
N MET A 467 -15.43 4.87 0.73
CA MET A 467 -14.52 3.70 0.76
C MET A 467 -13.09 4.07 1.11
N ALA A 468 -12.59 5.16 0.53
CA ALA A 468 -11.26 5.65 0.83
C ALA A 468 -11.16 6.03 2.32
N ALA A 469 -12.19 6.69 2.85
CA ALA A 469 -12.27 7.08 4.25
C ALA A 469 -12.41 5.88 5.21
N ALA A 470 -13.25 4.89 4.92
CA ALA A 470 -13.39 3.68 5.76
C ALA A 470 -12.11 2.84 5.76
N SER A 471 -11.45 2.71 4.60
CA SER A 471 -10.15 2.03 4.50
C SER A 471 -9.04 2.77 5.25
N LEU A 472 -9.14 4.10 5.36
CA LEU A 472 -8.24 4.94 6.15
C LEU A 472 -8.56 4.93 7.65
N ALA A 473 -9.82 4.76 8.05
CA ALA A 473 -10.23 4.67 9.46
C ALA A 473 -9.88 3.30 10.10
N LEU A 474 -9.61 2.28 9.27
CA LEU A 474 -9.12 0.96 9.66
C LEU A 474 -7.58 0.89 9.78
N VAL A 475 -6.87 2.00 9.53
CA VAL A 475 -5.41 2.19 9.71
C VAL A 475 -5.18 3.11 10.89
#